data_AF-A0A0A0BKW2-F1
#
_entry.id   AF-A0A0A0BKW2-F1
#
_cell.length_a   1.000
_cell.length_b   1.000
_cell.length_c   1.000
_cell.angle_alpha   90.00
_cell.angle_beta   90.00
_cell.angle_gamma   90.00
#
_symmetry.space_group_name_H-M   'P 1'
#
loop_
_entity.id
_entity.type
_entity.pdbx_description
1 polymer ?
#
loop_
_entity_poly.entity_id
_entity_poly.type
_entity_poly.pdbx_seq_one_letter_code
_entity_poly.pdbx_strand_id
1 'polypeptide(L)'
;MTSPGRTMGVEEEYLLLGADGVPTAVAGAALKAVEESGGDQDVPGGDVGGELKQQQLETGTRPCTDLGELFAELRAARGRAQEAAASTGARIAALGTSPVEVTAVSSPNPRYLELNRRFGLTAREQLTCGCHVHVGVADEEEGVAVLDRIGRWLPVLLALSTNSPFWHGADSSYASYRSQVWSRWPSAGPTALFGSPAGYREVVEQMVATGTIMDAGMVYFDARLSQRYPTVEVRVADVCLEARDAALVAALARGLVETAAGEARRGEAAPPVRVELLRAATW
;
A
#
# COMPACT_ATOMS: atom_id res chain seq x y z
N MET A 1 3.71 -4.90 -33.68
CA MET A 1 3.15 -3.95 -32.71
C MET A 1 3.13 -4.67 -31.38
N THR A 2 3.92 -4.22 -30.41
CA THR A 2 3.86 -4.73 -29.03
C THR A 2 2.48 -4.41 -28.48
N SER A 3 1.81 -5.40 -27.87
CA SER A 3 0.55 -5.16 -27.14
C SER A 3 0.77 -4.00 -26.16
N PRO A 4 -0.17 -3.05 -26.00
CA PRO A 4 -0.03 -2.02 -24.98
C PRO A 4 0.23 -2.70 -23.63
N GLY A 5 1.23 -2.19 -22.90
CA GLY A 5 1.62 -2.77 -21.61
C GLY A 5 0.50 -2.67 -20.58
N ARG A 6 0.50 -3.57 -19.58
CA ARG A 6 -0.43 -3.50 -18.44
C ARG A 6 -0.39 -2.10 -17.81
N THR A 7 -1.57 -1.62 -17.41
CA THR A 7 -1.68 -0.39 -16.62
C THR A 7 -1.06 -0.59 -15.24
N MET A 8 -0.55 0.50 -14.67
CA MET A 8 -0.10 0.57 -13.30
C MET A 8 -0.58 1.86 -12.63
N GLY A 9 -0.99 1.77 -11.37
CA GLY A 9 -1.30 2.90 -10.51
C GLY A 9 -0.57 2.73 -9.19
N VAL A 10 -0.19 3.83 -8.55
CA VAL A 10 0.54 3.80 -7.27
C VAL A 10 -0.18 4.64 -6.25
N GLU A 11 -0.35 4.08 -5.06
CA GLU A 11 -0.78 4.79 -3.87
C GLU A 11 0.43 4.99 -2.94
N GLU A 12 0.65 6.20 -2.45
CA GLU A 12 1.69 6.52 -1.46
C GLU A 12 1.08 7.25 -0.26
N GLU A 13 1.48 6.84 0.93
CA GLU A 13 1.08 7.44 2.20
C GLU A 13 2.23 8.31 2.76
N TYR A 14 1.92 9.43 3.40
CA TYR A 14 2.93 10.37 3.94
C TYR A 14 2.59 10.79 5.36
N LEU A 15 3.61 11.01 6.18
CA LEU A 15 3.45 11.67 7.47
C LEU A 15 3.31 13.19 7.26
N LEU A 16 2.39 13.81 7.98
CA LEU A 16 2.24 15.26 8.10
C LEU A 16 3.08 15.77 9.26
N LEU A 17 4.14 16.50 9.01
CA LEU A 17 5.06 17.03 10.02
C LEU A 17 4.77 18.50 10.35
N GLY A 18 4.76 18.83 11.64
CA GLY A 18 4.79 20.20 12.12
C GLY A 18 6.12 20.91 11.86
N ALA A 19 6.19 22.18 12.25
CA ALA A 19 7.42 22.97 12.15
C ALA A 19 8.56 22.41 13.04
N ASP A 20 8.20 21.72 14.12
CA ASP A 20 9.08 21.01 15.05
C ASP A 20 9.56 19.64 14.52
N GLY A 21 9.04 19.19 13.36
CA GLY A 21 9.38 17.89 12.78
C GLY A 21 8.62 16.71 13.39
N VAL A 22 7.63 16.95 14.27
CA VAL A 22 6.80 15.90 14.87
C VAL A 22 5.55 15.67 14.00
N PRO A 23 5.12 14.40 13.78
CA PRO A 23 3.89 14.16 13.05
C PRO A 23 2.67 14.78 13.75
N THR A 24 1.89 15.56 13.02
CA THR A 24 0.79 16.39 13.53
C THR A 24 -0.56 16.01 12.91
N ALA A 25 -1.61 16.02 13.72
CA ALA A 25 -2.93 15.52 13.37
C ALA A 25 -3.76 16.56 12.62
N VAL A 26 -3.41 16.84 11.35
CA VAL A 26 -4.03 17.92 10.55
C VAL A 26 -4.61 17.45 9.22
N ALA A 27 -4.66 16.15 8.94
CA ALA A 27 -5.16 15.60 7.68
C ALA A 27 -6.57 16.08 7.34
N GLY A 28 -7.51 16.11 8.31
CA GLY A 28 -8.87 16.59 8.05
C GLY A 28 -8.93 18.05 7.59
N ALA A 29 -8.06 18.92 8.14
CA ALA A 29 -7.97 20.31 7.70
C ALA A 29 -7.31 20.44 6.31
N ALA A 30 -6.26 19.66 6.06
CA ALA A 30 -5.57 19.64 4.76
C ALA A 30 -6.51 19.16 3.63
N LEU A 31 -7.29 18.11 3.87
CA LEU A 31 -8.25 17.57 2.89
C LEU A 31 -9.40 18.54 2.63
N LYS A 32 -9.90 19.20 3.67
CA LYS A 32 -10.92 20.25 3.51
C LYS A 32 -10.43 21.37 2.60
N ALA A 33 -9.17 21.78 2.71
CA ALA A 33 -8.59 22.79 1.82
C ALA A 33 -8.51 22.31 0.36
N VAL A 34 -8.21 21.01 0.13
CA VAL A 34 -8.24 20.41 -1.21
C VAL A 34 -9.66 20.42 -1.78
N GLU A 35 -10.66 20.03 -1.01
CA GLU A 35 -12.07 20.07 -1.41
C GLU A 35 -12.53 21.49 -1.78
N GLU A 36 -12.20 22.48 -0.94
CA GLU A 36 -12.56 23.88 -1.16
C GLU A 36 -11.86 24.50 -2.38
N SER A 37 -10.66 24.01 -2.73
CA SER A 37 -9.95 24.44 -3.94
C SER A 37 -10.58 23.93 -5.24
N GLY A 38 -11.55 23.01 -5.16
CA GLY A 38 -12.31 22.51 -6.32
C GLY A 38 -11.44 21.73 -7.31
N GLY A 39 -10.45 20.98 -6.81
CA GLY A 39 -9.37 20.34 -7.55
C GLY A 39 -9.74 19.91 -8.98
N ASP A 40 -8.96 20.37 -9.94
CA ASP A 40 -9.15 20.05 -11.35
C ASP A 40 -8.79 18.59 -11.62
N GLN A 41 -9.78 17.77 -11.98
CA GLN A 41 -9.61 16.35 -12.27
C GLN A 41 -8.79 16.09 -13.55
N ASP A 42 -8.58 17.11 -14.39
CA ASP A 42 -7.79 17.00 -15.61
C ASP A 42 -6.28 17.17 -15.36
N VAL A 43 -5.87 17.61 -14.17
CA VAL A 43 -4.45 17.80 -13.81
C VAL A 43 -3.83 16.47 -13.31
N PRO A 44 -2.60 16.13 -13.74
CA PRO A 44 -1.85 15.00 -13.20
C PRO A 44 -1.78 14.96 -11.67
N GLY A 45 -1.70 13.77 -11.09
CA GLY A 45 -1.56 13.58 -9.63
C GLY A 45 -2.81 13.06 -8.92
N GLY A 46 -3.73 12.45 -9.67
CA GLY A 46 -4.85 11.62 -9.20
C GLY A 46 -5.61 12.11 -7.98
N ASP A 47 -5.72 11.31 -6.92
CA ASP A 47 -6.50 11.64 -5.72
C ASP A 47 -5.59 11.92 -4.52
N VAL A 48 -6.06 12.80 -3.61
CA VAL A 48 -5.45 13.02 -2.28
C VAL A 48 -6.51 12.67 -1.23
N GLY A 49 -6.19 11.73 -0.35
CA GLY A 49 -7.10 11.16 0.63
C GLY A 49 -6.55 11.21 2.06
N GLY A 50 -7.41 10.88 3.01
CA GLY A 50 -7.03 10.68 4.41
C GLY A 50 -6.97 9.21 4.74
N GLU A 51 -6.13 8.85 5.70
CA GLU A 51 -5.92 7.48 6.13
C GLU A 51 -6.43 7.26 7.57
N LEU A 52 -6.21 6.08 8.14
CA LEU A 52 -6.55 5.68 9.50
C LEU A 52 -6.16 6.73 10.56
N LYS A 53 -5.04 7.43 10.36
CA LYS A 53 -4.53 8.45 11.29
C LYS A 53 -4.58 9.84 10.68
N GLN A 54 -4.91 10.82 11.52
CA GLN A 54 -4.93 12.24 11.15
C GLN A 54 -3.54 12.83 10.90
N GLN A 55 -2.49 12.08 11.22
CA GLN A 55 -1.10 12.39 10.88
C GLN A 55 -0.72 11.97 9.46
N GLN A 56 -1.64 11.45 8.65
CA GLN A 56 -1.35 10.90 7.33
C GLN A 56 -2.18 11.52 6.22
N LEU A 57 -1.53 11.74 5.08
CA LEU A 57 -2.21 11.87 3.79
C LEU A 57 -1.86 10.68 2.92
N GLU A 58 -2.81 10.26 2.12
CA GLU A 58 -2.62 9.29 1.06
C GLU A 58 -2.75 10.00 -0.29
N THR A 59 -2.00 9.53 -1.27
CA THR A 59 -2.17 9.93 -2.67
C THR A 59 -2.34 8.69 -3.53
N GLY A 60 -3.11 8.78 -4.61
CA GLY A 60 -3.22 7.72 -5.62
C GLY A 60 -3.05 8.29 -7.01
N THR A 61 -2.16 7.73 -7.83
CA THR A 61 -1.98 8.17 -9.23
C THR A 61 -3.12 7.71 -10.11
N ARG A 62 -3.29 8.35 -11.27
CA ARG A 62 -4.09 7.75 -12.35
C ARG A 62 -3.41 6.47 -12.89
N PRO A 63 -4.15 5.55 -13.52
CA PRO A 63 -3.56 4.40 -14.18
C PRO A 63 -2.74 4.82 -15.42
N CYS A 64 -1.48 4.41 -15.47
CA CYS A 64 -0.55 4.72 -16.57
C CYS A 64 -0.08 3.44 -17.28
N THR A 65 0.27 3.53 -18.56
CA THR A 65 0.90 2.40 -19.30
C THR A 65 2.40 2.60 -19.51
N ASP A 66 2.85 3.87 -19.47
CA ASP A 66 4.26 4.24 -19.55
C ASP A 66 4.85 4.56 -18.18
N LEU A 67 6.14 4.29 -18.01
CA LEU A 67 6.82 4.51 -16.73
C LEU A 67 7.19 5.98 -16.52
N GLY A 68 7.49 6.72 -17.60
CA GLY A 68 7.72 8.16 -17.55
C GLY A 68 6.45 8.91 -17.20
N GLU A 69 5.31 8.49 -17.75
CA GLU A 69 3.97 8.97 -17.37
C GLU A 69 3.69 8.74 -15.88
N LEU A 70 3.88 7.52 -15.38
CA LEU A 70 3.70 7.21 -13.95
C LEU A 70 4.61 8.07 -13.06
N PHE A 71 5.87 8.26 -13.45
CA PHE A 71 6.79 9.11 -12.69
C PHE A 71 6.32 10.56 -12.64
N ALA A 72 5.76 11.09 -13.73
CA ALA A 72 5.18 12.43 -13.76
C ALA A 72 3.94 12.52 -12.84
N GLU A 73 3.05 11.51 -12.87
CA GLU A 73 1.90 11.42 -11.96
C GLU A 73 2.34 11.40 -10.48
N LEU A 74 3.33 10.57 -10.12
CA LEU A 74 3.84 10.49 -8.75
C LEU A 74 4.39 11.84 -8.25
N ARG A 75 5.14 12.54 -9.10
CA ARG A 75 5.64 13.88 -8.76
C ARG A 75 4.51 14.88 -8.55
N ALA A 76 3.49 14.84 -9.39
CA ALA A 76 2.34 15.71 -9.29
C ALA A 76 1.50 15.40 -8.04
N ALA A 77 1.26 14.11 -7.76
CA ALA A 77 0.56 13.64 -6.56
C ALA A 77 1.27 14.09 -5.27
N ARG A 78 2.60 13.93 -5.20
CA ARG A 78 3.43 14.45 -4.09
C ARG A 78 3.33 15.97 -3.95
N GLY A 79 3.35 16.70 -5.07
CA GLY A 79 3.16 18.16 -5.08
C GLY A 79 1.82 18.57 -4.49
N ARG A 80 0.73 17.89 -4.88
CA ARG A 80 -0.61 18.15 -4.35
C ARG A 80 -0.73 17.83 -2.86
N ALA A 81 -0.16 16.71 -2.40
CA ALA A 81 -0.12 16.40 -0.97
C ALA A 81 0.69 17.44 -0.17
N GLN A 82 1.79 17.94 -0.75
CA GLN A 82 2.58 19.01 -0.15
C GLN A 82 1.80 20.32 -0.05
N GLU A 83 1.07 20.71 -1.10
CA GLU A 83 0.20 21.89 -1.10
C GLU A 83 -0.92 21.76 -0.06
N ALA A 84 -1.58 20.60 0.00
CA ALA A 84 -2.58 20.28 0.99
C ALA A 84 -2.04 20.41 2.42
N ALA A 85 -0.87 19.83 2.71
CA ALA A 85 -0.21 19.94 4.00
C ALA A 85 0.15 21.40 4.33
N ALA A 86 0.71 22.14 3.36
CA ALA A 86 1.14 23.52 3.54
C ALA A 86 -0.02 24.46 3.93
N SER A 87 -1.24 24.19 3.47
CA SER A 87 -2.45 24.95 3.87
C SER A 87 -2.72 24.93 5.38
N THR A 88 -2.14 23.96 6.09
CA THR A 88 -2.27 23.79 7.56
C THR A 88 -1.00 24.17 8.33
N GLY A 89 0.03 24.67 7.63
CA GLY A 89 1.36 24.91 8.20
C GLY A 89 2.20 23.64 8.41
N ALA A 90 1.74 22.49 7.91
CA ALA A 90 2.48 21.24 7.94
C ALA A 90 3.28 21.00 6.65
N ARG A 91 4.13 19.97 6.66
CA ARG A 91 4.86 19.45 5.50
C ARG A 91 4.65 17.94 5.38
N ILE A 92 4.71 17.38 4.19
CA ILE A 92 4.73 15.92 4.03
C ILE A 92 6.14 15.35 4.24
N ALA A 93 6.22 14.12 4.73
CA ALA A 93 7.44 13.32 4.75
C ALA A 93 7.14 11.89 4.31
N ALA A 94 7.86 11.42 3.29
CA ALA A 94 7.84 10.05 2.81
C ALA A 94 8.71 9.17 3.73
N LEU A 95 8.13 8.76 4.86
CA LEU A 95 8.77 7.92 5.88
C LEU A 95 7.83 6.79 6.24
N GLY A 96 8.29 5.54 6.17
CA GLY A 96 7.44 4.37 6.45
C GLY A 96 6.96 4.30 7.90
N THR A 97 7.68 4.93 8.83
CA THR A 97 7.34 5.07 10.26
C THR A 97 7.83 6.42 10.80
N SER A 98 7.30 6.84 11.96
CA SER A 98 7.79 8.05 12.64
C SER A 98 9.15 7.82 13.30
N PRO A 99 10.18 8.63 13.00
CA PRO A 99 11.48 8.54 13.66
C PRO A 99 11.50 9.16 15.06
N VAL A 100 10.46 9.89 15.44
CA VAL A 100 10.29 10.51 16.76
C VAL A 100 9.07 9.94 17.47
N GLU A 101 9.00 10.17 18.78
CA GLU A 101 7.80 9.83 19.56
C GLU A 101 6.58 10.61 19.05
N VAL A 102 5.45 9.92 18.95
CA VAL A 102 4.19 10.49 18.46
C VAL A 102 3.01 9.77 19.08
N THR A 103 2.02 10.54 19.52
CA THR A 103 0.71 10.02 19.89
C THR A 103 -0.20 10.05 18.66
N ALA A 104 -0.39 8.89 18.02
CA ALA A 104 -1.22 8.79 16.81
C ALA A 104 -2.70 9.08 17.12
N VAL A 105 -3.34 9.90 16.30
CA VAL A 105 -4.75 10.29 16.45
C VAL A 105 -5.55 9.64 15.34
N SER A 106 -6.52 8.82 15.70
CA SER A 106 -7.36 8.13 14.71
C SER A 106 -8.31 9.11 14.03
N SER A 107 -8.47 8.95 12.72
CA SER A 107 -9.41 9.70 11.91
C SER A 107 -10.86 9.45 12.36
N PRO A 108 -11.74 10.47 12.37
CA PRO A 108 -13.12 10.38 12.88
C PRO A 108 -14.05 9.67 11.89
N ASN A 109 -13.62 8.52 11.37
CA ASN A 109 -14.41 7.65 10.49
C ASN A 109 -14.98 6.49 11.32
N PRO A 110 -16.29 6.17 11.21
CA PRO A 110 -16.91 5.07 11.97
C PRO A 110 -16.19 3.73 11.84
N ARG A 111 -15.68 3.39 10.64
CA ARG A 111 -14.90 2.17 10.39
C ARG A 111 -13.62 2.17 11.21
N TYR A 112 -12.87 3.27 11.18
CA TYR A 112 -11.61 3.41 11.90
C TYR A 112 -11.81 3.37 13.42
N LEU A 113 -12.88 3.99 13.93
CA LEU A 113 -13.25 3.90 15.35
C LEU A 113 -13.55 2.45 15.76
N GLU A 114 -14.25 1.69 14.92
CA GLU A 114 -14.52 0.28 15.16
C GLU A 114 -13.23 -0.57 15.11
N LEU A 115 -12.31 -0.30 14.17
CA LEU A 115 -10.99 -0.93 14.15
C LEU A 115 -10.22 -0.67 15.47
N ASN A 116 -10.21 0.57 15.94
CA ASN A 116 -9.57 0.91 17.22
C ASN A 116 -10.20 0.16 18.40
N ARG A 117 -11.53 -0.01 18.40
CA ARG A 117 -12.25 -0.73 19.44
C ARG A 117 -11.93 -2.23 19.43
N ARG A 118 -11.87 -2.86 18.25
CA ARG A 118 -11.63 -4.31 18.13
C ARG A 118 -10.18 -4.72 18.31
N PHE A 119 -9.24 -3.97 17.74
CA PHE A 119 -7.84 -4.37 17.65
C PHE A 119 -6.93 -3.65 18.65
N GLY A 120 -7.46 -2.69 19.41
CA GLY A 120 -6.78 -2.08 20.55
C GLY A 120 -5.40 -1.52 20.18
N LEU A 121 -4.34 -2.05 20.83
CA LEU A 121 -2.97 -1.61 20.61
C LEU A 121 -2.53 -1.73 19.15
N THR A 122 -2.89 -2.82 18.45
CA THR A 122 -2.53 -3.01 17.03
C THR A 122 -3.03 -1.84 16.17
N ALA A 123 -4.28 -1.42 16.34
CA ALA A 123 -4.85 -0.29 15.59
C ALA A 123 -4.35 1.07 16.11
N ARG A 124 -4.09 1.22 17.41
CA ARG A 124 -3.56 2.47 17.99
C ARG A 124 -2.17 2.77 17.49
N GLU A 125 -1.33 1.74 17.43
CA GLU A 125 0.05 1.80 16.96
C GLU A 125 0.16 1.73 15.42
N GLN A 126 -0.94 1.64 14.67
CA GLN A 126 -0.92 1.65 13.20
C GLN A 126 -0.75 3.08 12.67
N LEU A 127 0.48 3.62 12.77
CA LEU A 127 0.92 4.85 12.10
C LEU A 127 2.14 4.52 11.23
N THR A 128 1.88 3.95 10.06
CA THR A 128 2.90 3.57 9.09
C THR A 128 2.48 4.00 7.69
N CYS A 129 3.44 4.30 6.84
CA CYS A 129 3.19 4.73 5.47
C CYS A 129 3.70 3.71 4.44
N GLY A 130 2.80 3.21 3.58
CA GLY A 130 3.11 2.29 2.49
C GLY A 130 3.25 2.93 1.11
N CYS A 131 3.75 2.12 0.19
CA CYS A 131 3.60 2.29 -1.25
C CYS A 131 2.85 1.07 -1.80
N HIS A 132 1.64 1.28 -2.33
CA HIS A 132 0.84 0.21 -2.92
C HIS A 132 0.86 0.34 -4.44
N VAL A 133 1.12 -0.76 -5.14
CA VAL A 133 1.14 -0.79 -6.61
C VAL A 133 -0.02 -1.63 -7.11
N HIS A 134 -0.91 -1.00 -7.87
CA HIS A 134 -1.94 -1.66 -8.64
C HIS A 134 -1.40 -1.98 -10.04
N VAL A 135 -1.56 -3.22 -10.49
CA VAL A 135 -1.25 -3.62 -11.86
C VAL A 135 -2.46 -4.28 -12.50
N GLY A 136 -2.85 -3.80 -13.69
CA GLY A 136 -4.00 -4.29 -14.44
C GLY A 136 -3.90 -5.79 -14.77
N VAL A 137 -5.02 -6.51 -14.59
CA VAL A 137 -5.21 -7.90 -15.01
C VAL A 137 -6.46 -8.02 -15.87
N ALA A 138 -6.52 -9.03 -16.73
CA ALA A 138 -7.64 -9.22 -17.64
C ALA A 138 -8.94 -9.65 -16.92
N ASP A 139 -8.80 -10.53 -15.93
CA ASP A 139 -9.89 -11.14 -15.17
C ASP A 139 -9.38 -11.67 -13.81
N GLU A 140 -10.29 -12.22 -13.00
CA GLU A 140 -9.94 -12.79 -11.69
C GLU A 140 -9.09 -14.06 -11.84
N GLU A 141 -9.31 -14.85 -12.90
CA GLU A 141 -8.55 -16.05 -13.21
C GLU A 141 -7.06 -15.74 -13.38
N GLU A 142 -6.74 -14.72 -14.20
CA GLU A 142 -5.38 -14.23 -14.36
C GLU A 142 -4.86 -13.62 -13.05
N GLY A 143 -5.69 -12.84 -12.34
CA GLY A 143 -5.32 -12.23 -11.07
C GLY A 143 -4.88 -13.25 -10.02
N VAL A 144 -5.67 -14.31 -9.80
CA VAL A 144 -5.31 -15.38 -8.86
C VAL A 144 -4.08 -16.14 -9.33
N ALA A 145 -3.98 -16.45 -10.63
CA ALA A 145 -2.80 -17.10 -11.17
C ALA A 145 -1.51 -16.27 -10.95
N VAL A 146 -1.63 -14.94 -11.02
CA VAL A 146 -0.53 -14.02 -10.69
C VAL A 146 -0.20 -14.07 -9.20
N LEU A 147 -1.19 -13.94 -8.31
CA LEU A 147 -0.98 -13.99 -6.85
C LEU A 147 -0.24 -15.27 -6.42
N ASP A 148 -0.63 -16.40 -6.97
CA ASP A 148 -0.04 -17.72 -6.72
C ASP A 148 1.43 -17.84 -7.14
N ARG A 149 1.96 -16.90 -7.95
CA ARG A 149 3.33 -16.95 -8.50
C ARG A 149 4.24 -15.85 -7.97
N ILE A 150 3.70 -14.66 -7.70
CA ILE A 150 4.53 -13.50 -7.33
C ILE A 150 4.98 -13.51 -5.87
N GLY A 151 4.32 -14.27 -4.99
CA GLY A 151 4.58 -14.27 -3.54
C GLY A 151 6.07 -14.44 -3.15
N ARG A 152 6.81 -15.28 -3.88
CA ARG A 152 8.26 -15.52 -3.65
C ARG A 152 9.15 -14.30 -3.91
N TRP A 153 8.67 -13.30 -4.64
CA TRP A 153 9.42 -12.12 -5.04
C TRP A 153 9.05 -10.88 -4.20
N LEU A 154 7.94 -10.92 -3.47
CA LEU A 154 7.50 -9.80 -2.63
C LEU A 154 8.52 -9.40 -1.55
N PRO A 155 9.25 -10.34 -0.89
CA PRO A 155 10.32 -9.96 0.03
C PRO A 155 11.45 -9.13 -0.62
N VAL A 156 11.71 -9.34 -1.92
CA VAL A 156 12.71 -8.55 -2.66
C VAL A 156 12.22 -7.12 -2.87
N LEU A 157 10.93 -6.93 -3.19
CA LEU A 157 10.35 -5.58 -3.30
C LEU A 157 10.37 -4.85 -1.96
N LEU A 158 10.06 -5.55 -0.86
CA LEU A 158 10.19 -4.99 0.49
C LEU A 158 11.63 -4.52 0.74
N ALA A 159 12.63 -5.38 0.52
CA ALA A 159 14.04 -5.08 0.74
C ALA A 159 14.56 -3.88 -0.08
N LEU A 160 14.05 -3.68 -1.30
CA LEU A 160 14.40 -2.54 -2.15
C LEU A 160 13.77 -1.22 -1.68
N SER A 161 12.63 -1.30 -1.00
CA SER A 161 11.81 -0.15 -0.60
C SER A 161 12.02 0.32 0.84
N THR A 162 12.85 -0.38 1.63
CA THR A 162 12.96 -0.16 3.08
C THR A 162 13.22 1.30 3.43
N ASN A 163 12.33 1.89 4.24
CA ASN A 163 12.39 3.31 4.61
C ASN A 163 11.74 3.54 5.99
N SER A 164 11.93 2.60 6.91
CA SER A 164 11.34 2.67 8.26
C SER A 164 12.25 2.10 9.36
N PRO A 165 13.50 2.58 9.53
CA PRO A 165 14.40 2.00 10.53
C PRO A 165 14.09 2.38 11.99
N PHE A 166 13.29 3.42 12.22
CA PHE A 166 12.95 3.91 13.56
C PHE A 166 11.51 3.61 13.97
N TRP A 167 11.25 3.52 15.27
CA TRP A 167 9.91 3.37 15.85
C TRP A 167 9.81 4.10 17.18
N HIS A 168 8.86 5.04 17.30
CA HIS A 168 8.63 5.84 18.52
C HIS A 168 9.91 6.46 19.12
N GLY A 169 10.78 7.03 18.28
CA GLY A 169 12.02 7.68 18.75
C GLY A 169 13.20 6.73 18.98
N ALA A 170 13.04 5.43 18.77
CA ALA A 170 14.10 4.43 18.93
C ALA A 170 14.51 3.83 17.59
N ASP A 171 15.81 3.57 17.44
CA ASP A 171 16.32 2.70 16.37
C ASP A 171 15.80 1.28 16.61
N SER A 172 15.06 0.73 15.65
CA SER A 172 14.46 -0.60 15.76
C SER A 172 15.45 -1.72 15.43
N SER A 173 16.60 -1.39 14.84
CA SER A 173 17.54 -2.32 14.20
C SER A 173 16.99 -3.06 12.97
N TYR A 174 15.81 -2.71 12.47
CA TYR A 174 15.27 -3.17 11.18
C TYR A 174 15.53 -2.15 10.09
N ALA A 175 15.60 -2.58 8.83
CA ALA A 175 15.54 -1.67 7.69
C ALA A 175 14.10 -1.22 7.40
N SER A 176 13.12 -2.15 7.55
CA SER A 176 11.69 -1.86 7.48
C SER A 176 10.98 -2.34 8.74
N TYR A 177 10.78 -1.43 9.71
CA TYR A 177 9.96 -1.72 10.89
C TYR A 177 8.46 -1.63 10.60
N ARG A 178 8.06 -0.92 9.53
CA ARG A 178 6.66 -0.93 9.05
C ARG A 178 6.19 -2.36 8.80
N SER A 179 7.01 -3.21 8.19
CA SER A 179 6.64 -4.62 7.94
C SER A 179 6.31 -5.38 9.23
N GLN A 180 7.10 -5.17 10.29
CA GLN A 180 6.89 -5.75 11.61
C GLN A 180 5.59 -5.25 12.25
N VAL A 181 5.35 -3.95 12.18
CA VAL A 181 4.09 -3.33 12.66
C VAL A 181 2.88 -3.91 11.93
N TRP A 182 2.95 -4.00 10.60
CA TRP A 182 1.87 -4.48 9.75
C TRP A 182 1.57 -5.97 9.96
N SER A 183 2.59 -6.80 10.22
CA SER A 183 2.44 -8.25 10.45
C SER A 183 1.57 -8.62 11.65
N ARG A 184 1.29 -7.65 12.55
CA ARG A 184 0.43 -7.84 13.73
C ARG A 184 -1.05 -7.90 13.39
N TRP A 185 -1.44 -7.48 12.19
CA TRP A 185 -2.82 -7.61 11.74
C TRP A 185 -3.14 -9.08 11.40
N PRO A 186 -4.32 -9.60 11.78
CA PRO A 186 -4.62 -11.04 11.69
C PRO A 186 -4.55 -11.64 10.28
N SER A 187 -4.76 -10.82 9.26
CA SER A 187 -4.78 -11.20 7.84
C SER A 187 -3.54 -10.75 7.08
N ALA A 188 -2.56 -10.12 7.73
CA ALA A 188 -1.38 -9.59 7.07
C ALA A 188 -0.34 -10.68 6.80
N GLY A 189 0.37 -10.53 5.68
CA GLY A 189 1.49 -11.38 5.29
C GLY A 189 1.22 -12.25 4.06
N PRO A 190 2.09 -13.24 3.83
CA PRO A 190 2.05 -14.07 2.64
C PRO A 190 0.94 -15.13 2.71
N THR A 191 0.48 -15.55 1.54
CA THR A 191 -0.62 -16.52 1.39
C THR A 191 -0.12 -17.84 0.81
N ALA A 192 -0.87 -18.91 1.07
CA ALA A 192 -0.76 -20.14 0.30
C ALA A 192 -1.40 -19.97 -1.09
N LEU A 193 -1.21 -20.95 -1.97
CA LEU A 193 -1.83 -20.96 -3.29
C LEU A 193 -3.35 -21.03 -3.17
N PHE A 194 -4.06 -20.17 -3.90
CA PHE A 194 -5.52 -20.18 -3.98
C PHE A 194 -6.03 -21.11 -5.09
N GLY A 195 -5.27 -21.27 -6.17
CA GLY A 195 -5.54 -22.15 -7.30
C GLY A 195 -6.66 -21.70 -8.24
N SER A 196 -7.64 -20.93 -7.76
CA SER A 196 -8.74 -20.40 -8.57
C SER A 196 -9.41 -19.18 -7.93
N PRO A 197 -10.17 -18.38 -8.70
CA PRO A 197 -11.02 -17.32 -8.14
C PRO A 197 -12.02 -17.80 -7.08
N ALA A 198 -12.57 -19.01 -7.26
CA ALA A 198 -13.44 -19.62 -6.26
C ALA A 198 -12.69 -19.92 -4.96
N GLY A 199 -11.47 -20.46 -5.05
CA GLY A 199 -10.61 -20.70 -3.89
C GLY A 199 -10.20 -19.41 -3.17
N TYR A 200 -9.89 -18.34 -3.91
CA TYR A 200 -9.62 -17.02 -3.34
C TYR A 200 -10.83 -16.48 -2.56
N ARG A 201 -12.02 -16.52 -3.16
CA ARG A 201 -13.27 -16.07 -2.51
C ARG A 201 -13.60 -16.91 -1.28
N GLU A 202 -13.46 -18.23 -1.37
CA GLU A 202 -13.69 -19.13 -0.23
C GLU A 202 -12.78 -18.79 0.95
N VAL A 203 -11.48 -18.56 0.73
CA VAL A 203 -10.56 -18.16 1.80
C VAL A 203 -10.98 -16.84 2.42
N VAL A 204 -11.32 -15.83 1.61
CA VAL A 204 -11.77 -14.51 2.12
C VAL A 204 -13.07 -14.65 2.93
N GLU A 205 -14.06 -15.39 2.41
CA GLU A 205 -15.33 -15.65 3.09
C GLU A 205 -15.13 -16.38 4.41
N GLN A 206 -14.28 -17.41 4.44
CA GLN A 206 -13.94 -18.15 5.66
C GLN A 206 -13.23 -17.26 6.69
N MET A 207 -12.30 -16.40 6.27
CA MET A 207 -11.63 -15.45 7.16
C MET A 207 -12.63 -14.47 7.78
N VAL A 208 -13.56 -13.92 7.00
CA VAL A 208 -14.63 -13.04 7.50
C VAL A 208 -15.56 -13.79 8.45
N ALA A 209 -15.92 -15.04 8.13
CA ALA A 209 -16.80 -15.88 8.95
C ALA A 209 -16.22 -16.18 10.34
N THR A 210 -14.89 -16.11 10.54
CA THR A 210 -14.29 -16.21 11.88
C THR A 210 -14.67 -15.04 12.81
N GLY A 211 -15.15 -13.92 12.25
CA GLY A 211 -15.37 -12.67 12.98
C GLY A 211 -14.09 -11.94 13.39
N THR A 212 -12.91 -12.49 13.08
CA THR A 212 -11.61 -11.90 13.42
C THR A 212 -11.33 -10.67 12.55
N ILE A 213 -11.46 -10.82 11.22
CA ILE A 213 -11.50 -9.66 10.32
C ILE A 213 -12.95 -9.21 10.12
N MET A 214 -13.16 -7.90 10.01
CA MET A 214 -14.52 -7.33 9.96
C MET A 214 -15.23 -7.57 8.64
N ASP A 215 -14.48 -7.56 7.54
CA ASP A 215 -14.96 -7.67 6.16
C ASP A 215 -13.77 -7.89 5.21
N ALA A 216 -14.04 -8.01 3.92
CA ALA A 216 -13.02 -8.15 2.89
C ALA A 216 -12.05 -6.95 2.85
N GLY A 217 -12.46 -5.76 3.30
CA GLY A 217 -11.59 -4.58 3.39
C GLY A 217 -10.46 -4.73 4.42
N MET A 218 -10.51 -5.77 5.26
CA MET A 218 -9.44 -6.18 6.15
C MET A 218 -8.59 -7.33 5.59
N VAL A 219 -8.68 -7.66 4.30
CA VAL A 219 -7.74 -8.58 3.66
C VAL A 219 -6.44 -7.84 3.40
N TYR A 220 -5.44 -8.07 4.26
CA TYR A 220 -4.17 -7.35 4.27
C TYR A 220 -2.99 -8.18 3.77
N PHE A 221 -3.26 -9.16 2.91
CA PHE A 221 -2.23 -9.96 2.25
C PHE A 221 -1.17 -9.08 1.58
N ASP A 222 0.05 -9.60 1.51
CA ASP A 222 1.21 -8.94 0.88
C ASP A 222 0.93 -8.51 -0.57
N ALA A 223 0.11 -9.30 -1.28
CA ALA A 223 -0.57 -8.90 -2.50
C ALA A 223 -2.00 -9.48 -2.53
N ARG A 224 -2.94 -8.79 -3.18
CA ARG A 224 -4.36 -9.20 -3.24
C ARG A 224 -5.03 -8.82 -4.56
N LEU A 225 -6.19 -9.40 -4.82
CA LEU A 225 -7.12 -8.83 -5.80
C LEU A 225 -7.70 -7.55 -5.21
N SER A 226 -7.63 -6.45 -5.94
CA SER A 226 -8.28 -5.22 -5.52
C SER A 226 -9.81 -5.38 -5.60
N GLN A 227 -10.52 -4.88 -4.58
CA GLN A 227 -11.98 -4.88 -4.57
C GLN A 227 -12.59 -3.81 -5.48
N ARG A 228 -11.82 -2.77 -5.81
CA ARG A 228 -12.31 -1.60 -6.53
C ARG A 228 -11.87 -1.60 -7.99
N TYR A 229 -10.70 -2.16 -8.28
CA TYR A 229 -10.08 -2.10 -9.60
C TYR A 229 -9.73 -3.51 -10.09
N PRO A 230 -9.81 -3.80 -11.40
CA PRO A 230 -9.42 -5.08 -11.99
C PRO A 230 -7.88 -5.21 -12.00
N THR A 231 -7.30 -5.33 -10.81
CA THR A 231 -5.86 -5.24 -10.57
C THR A 231 -5.42 -6.23 -9.52
N VAL A 232 -4.17 -6.68 -9.65
CA VAL A 232 -3.41 -7.21 -8.51
C VAL A 232 -2.75 -6.02 -7.82
N GLU A 233 -2.97 -5.93 -6.52
CA GLU A 233 -2.49 -4.86 -5.66
C GLU A 233 -1.36 -5.40 -4.77
N VAL A 234 -0.13 -4.91 -4.97
CA VAL A 234 1.06 -5.27 -4.19
C VAL A 234 1.26 -4.24 -3.09
N ARG A 235 1.35 -4.69 -1.82
CA ARG A 235 1.26 -3.82 -0.64
C ARG A 235 2.45 -3.90 0.32
N VAL A 236 3.47 -4.68 -0.03
CA VAL A 236 4.62 -4.92 0.84
C VAL A 236 5.51 -3.69 1.04
N ALA A 237 5.62 -2.82 0.03
CA ALA A 237 6.62 -1.76 0.04
C ALA A 237 6.35 -0.68 1.09
N ASP A 238 7.41 -0.20 1.74
CA ASP A 238 7.34 1.05 2.48
C ASP A 238 7.18 2.22 1.48
N VAL A 239 6.65 3.36 1.94
CA VAL A 239 6.69 4.57 1.12
C VAL A 239 8.14 4.90 0.77
N CYS A 240 8.41 5.15 -0.51
CA CYS A 240 9.77 5.40 -0.99
C CYS A 240 10.16 6.87 -0.76
N LEU A 241 11.41 7.13 -0.36
CA LEU A 241 11.88 8.50 -0.15
C LEU A 241 11.77 9.33 -1.43
N GLU A 242 12.23 8.80 -2.56
CA GLU A 242 12.17 9.46 -3.86
C GLU A 242 11.08 8.86 -4.77
N ALA A 243 10.40 9.71 -5.54
CA ALA A 243 9.36 9.29 -6.48
C ALA A 243 9.89 8.34 -7.57
N ARG A 244 11.19 8.44 -7.90
CA ARG A 244 11.83 7.55 -8.89
C ARG A 244 11.91 6.11 -8.38
N ASP A 245 12.08 5.94 -7.06
CA ASP A 245 12.19 4.64 -6.43
C ASP A 245 10.80 4.00 -6.33
N ALA A 246 9.75 4.79 -6.05
CA ALA A 246 8.36 4.34 -6.17
C ALA A 246 8.03 3.89 -7.61
N ALA A 247 8.45 4.65 -8.63
CA ALA A 247 8.31 4.25 -10.03
C ALA A 247 9.08 2.94 -10.33
N LEU A 248 10.29 2.76 -9.79
CA LEU A 248 11.04 1.51 -9.93
C LEU A 248 10.30 0.32 -9.30
N VAL A 249 9.77 0.47 -8.07
CA VAL A 249 8.96 -0.56 -7.42
C VAL A 249 7.75 -0.91 -8.27
N ALA A 250 7.07 0.09 -8.84
CA ALA A 250 5.94 -0.12 -9.74
C ALA A 250 6.32 -0.86 -11.04
N ALA A 251 7.48 -0.52 -11.63
CA ALA A 251 7.99 -1.20 -12.81
C ALA A 251 8.29 -2.68 -12.54
N LEU A 252 8.89 -2.97 -11.38
CA LEU A 252 9.19 -4.34 -10.96
C LEU A 252 7.91 -5.13 -10.66
N ALA A 253 6.95 -4.54 -9.95
CA ALA A 253 5.65 -5.15 -9.71
C ALA A 253 4.92 -5.46 -11.04
N ARG A 254 4.90 -4.52 -11.99
CA ARG A 254 4.34 -4.75 -13.33
C ARG A 254 5.06 -5.89 -14.07
N GLY A 255 6.39 -5.93 -13.99
CA GLY A 255 7.19 -7.00 -14.59
C GLY A 255 6.89 -8.38 -13.99
N LEU A 256 6.72 -8.47 -12.67
CA LEU A 256 6.32 -9.68 -11.97
C LEU A 256 4.94 -10.16 -12.41
N VAL A 257 3.97 -9.25 -12.48
CA VAL A 257 2.60 -9.55 -12.91
C VAL A 257 2.57 -10.02 -14.37
N GLU A 258 3.25 -9.31 -15.29
CA GLU A 258 3.32 -9.73 -16.70
C GLU A 258 3.98 -11.09 -16.87
N THR A 259 5.07 -11.34 -16.13
CA THR A 259 5.79 -12.62 -16.17
C THR A 259 4.91 -13.75 -15.65
N ALA A 260 4.31 -13.58 -14.48
CA ALA A 260 3.44 -14.58 -13.84
C ALA A 260 2.20 -14.90 -14.69
N ALA A 261 1.58 -13.88 -15.29
CA ALA A 261 0.48 -14.07 -16.21
C ALA A 261 0.91 -14.83 -17.48
N GLY A 262 2.10 -14.52 -18.01
CA GLY A 262 2.70 -15.26 -19.12
C GLY A 262 2.97 -16.73 -18.80
N GLU A 263 3.53 -17.03 -17.62
CA GLU A 263 3.73 -18.39 -17.11
C GLU A 263 2.39 -19.15 -17.00
N ALA A 264 1.36 -18.51 -16.45
CA ALA A 264 0.02 -19.08 -16.34
C ALA A 264 -0.58 -19.41 -17.72
N ARG A 265 -0.48 -18.49 -18.69
CA ARG A 265 -0.97 -18.73 -20.07
C ARG A 265 -0.24 -19.89 -20.77
N ARG A 266 1.01 -20.16 -20.40
CA ARG A 266 1.78 -21.32 -20.90
C ARG A 266 1.48 -22.63 -20.16
N GLY A 267 0.59 -22.60 -19.16
CA GLY A 267 0.23 -23.77 -18.37
C GLY A 267 1.31 -24.21 -17.38
N GLU A 268 2.27 -23.34 -17.05
CA GLU A 268 3.30 -23.64 -16.06
C GLU A 268 2.69 -23.69 -14.66
N ALA A 269 3.04 -24.68 -13.85
CA ALA A 269 2.52 -24.79 -12.48
C ALA A 269 3.05 -23.66 -11.59
N ALA A 270 2.22 -23.16 -10.67
CA ALA A 270 2.67 -22.23 -9.64
C ALA A 270 3.72 -22.90 -8.73
N PRO A 271 4.84 -22.22 -8.38
CA PRO A 271 5.85 -22.80 -7.50
C PRO A 271 5.28 -23.14 -6.12
N PRO A 272 5.46 -24.36 -5.59
CA PRO A 272 4.93 -24.76 -4.30
C PRO A 272 5.82 -24.24 -3.15
N VAL A 273 5.84 -22.92 -2.94
CA VAL A 273 6.62 -22.30 -1.87
C VAL A 273 5.83 -22.34 -0.56
N ARG A 274 6.47 -22.82 0.50
CA ARG A 274 5.89 -22.84 1.84
C ARG A 274 5.75 -21.42 2.40
N VAL A 275 4.62 -21.13 3.01
CA VAL A 275 4.33 -19.83 3.65
C VAL A 275 5.33 -19.51 4.77
N GLU A 276 5.82 -20.52 5.49
CA GLU A 276 6.85 -20.32 6.52
C GLU A 276 8.16 -19.77 5.94
N LEU A 277 8.54 -20.22 4.74
CA LEU A 277 9.73 -19.71 4.06
C LEU A 277 9.51 -18.29 3.53
N LEU A 278 8.30 -17.98 3.06
CA LEU A 278 7.95 -16.61 2.67
C LEU A 278 8.03 -15.66 3.87
N ARG A 279 7.47 -16.06 5.02
CA ARG A 279 7.57 -15.29 6.27
C ARG A 279 9.01 -15.08 6.71
N ALA A 280 9.85 -16.12 6.62
CA ALA A 280 11.27 -16.02 6.94
C ALA A 280 12.05 -15.13 5.97
N ALA A 281 11.66 -15.09 4.68
CA ALA A 281 12.28 -14.23 3.68
C ALA A 281 11.91 -12.76 3.85
N THR A 282 10.72 -12.46 4.37
CA THR A 282 10.25 -11.10 4.68
C THR A 282 10.94 -10.50 5.93
N TRP A 283 11.51 -11.34 6.80
CA TRP A 283 12.14 -10.94 8.06
C TRP A 283 13.53 -10.32 7.86
#